data_AF-A0A0F9KZT6-F1
#
_entry.id   AF-A0A0F9KZT6-F1
#
_cell.length_a   1.000
_cell.length_b   1.000
_cell.length_c   1.000
_cell.angle_alpha   90.00
_cell.angle_beta   90.00
_cell.angle_gamma   90.00
#
_symmetry.space_group_name_H-M   'P 1'
#
loop_
_entity.id
_entity.type
_entity.pdbx_description
1 polymer ?
#
loop_
_entity_poly.entity_id
_entity_poly.type
_entity_poly.pdbx_seq_one_letter_code
_entity_poly.pdbx_strand_id
1 'polypeptide(L)'
;DGKRETVDNTNMIDGELNEISFLRPSQSSTFLDDEAGISIYTDMGQQLDLNQAKSGLKTIEKETSNYIVGSISLPNLPESDDVHIFVHKDGWIVVYYLKVEPLSKIIDWNSYSGGQLTKTKLQLGLDEMSNILFIIPSIVKYYHFQYPLADKSMLIIEVQNGGGTDSFNIKIPGDLIVFERSWTHRAGPNLLTYTGMLTFAQLNPDIFHTVEAYVYSTGTWGTYKHSKFIIDGITINHINAGQIGPIFSEVGIGIIYEEV
;
A
#
# COMPACT_ATOMS: atom_id res chain seq x y z
N ASP A 1 -27.04 21.68 35.15
CA ASP A 1 -26.81 20.22 35.14
C ASP A 1 -26.09 19.81 33.88
N GLY A 2 -24.76 19.84 33.95
CA GLY A 2 -23.89 19.54 32.81
C GLY A 2 -23.81 18.03 32.58
N LYS A 3 -24.33 17.58 31.44
CA LYS A 3 -24.02 16.27 30.91
C LYS A 3 -22.67 16.37 30.20
N ARG A 4 -21.60 16.06 30.93
CA ARG A 4 -20.38 15.53 30.33
C ARG A 4 -20.76 14.16 29.76
N GLU A 5 -20.97 14.09 28.45
CA GLU A 5 -20.82 12.83 27.75
C GLU A 5 -19.35 12.43 27.87
N THR A 6 -19.11 11.39 28.66
CA THR A 6 -17.89 10.59 28.58
C THR A 6 -17.82 10.02 27.17
N VAL A 7 -17.04 10.65 26.31
CA VAL A 7 -16.64 10.08 25.02
C VAL A 7 -15.75 8.89 25.35
N ASP A 8 -16.23 7.69 25.03
CA ASP A 8 -15.45 6.46 25.11
C ASP A 8 -14.21 6.60 24.21
N ASN A 9 -13.03 6.49 24.83
CA ASN A 9 -11.72 6.56 24.18
C ASN A 9 -11.36 5.29 23.38
N THR A 10 -12.33 4.46 23.00
CA THR A 10 -12.10 3.09 22.48
C THR A 10 -12.15 2.96 20.96
N ASN A 11 -12.55 3.98 20.20
CA ASN A 11 -12.46 3.95 18.75
C ASN A 11 -11.14 4.58 18.29
N MET A 12 -10.15 3.74 17.98
CA MET A 12 -8.84 4.21 17.50
C MET A 12 -8.93 4.89 16.13
N ILE A 13 -9.94 4.52 15.33
CA ILE A 13 -10.13 4.94 13.94
C ILE A 13 -11.63 4.87 13.60
N ASP A 14 -12.15 5.80 12.81
CA ASP A 14 -13.53 5.82 12.27
C ASP A 14 -13.61 5.50 10.76
N GLY A 15 -12.48 5.26 10.09
CA GLY A 15 -12.37 4.84 8.67
C GLY A 15 -12.25 3.33 8.42
N GLU A 16 -12.26 2.91 7.14
CA GLU A 16 -12.21 1.51 6.73
C GLU A 16 -10.81 0.89 6.91
N LEU A 17 -10.72 -0.20 7.69
CA LEU A 17 -9.46 -0.78 8.16
C LEU A 17 -9.09 -2.08 7.46
N ASN A 18 -7.81 -2.20 7.12
CA ASN A 18 -7.19 -3.45 6.71
C ASN A 18 -5.91 -3.66 7.51
N GLU A 19 -5.95 -4.62 8.44
CA GLU A 19 -4.79 -5.05 9.22
C GLU A 19 -4.11 -6.25 8.55
N ILE A 20 -2.78 -6.19 8.43
CA ILE A 20 -1.97 -7.21 7.79
C ILE A 20 -0.90 -7.68 8.77
N SER A 21 -0.82 -8.98 9.02
CA SER A 21 0.18 -9.58 9.90
C SER A 21 1.46 -9.96 9.15
N PHE A 22 2.61 -9.67 9.75
CA PHE A 22 3.93 -10.05 9.27
C PHE A 22 4.49 -11.28 9.99
N LEU A 23 5.33 -12.05 9.30
CA LEU A 23 6.17 -13.05 9.96
C LEU A 23 7.46 -12.44 10.51
N ARG A 24 7.90 -12.92 11.67
CA ARG A 24 9.21 -12.58 12.25
C ARG A 24 10.30 -13.51 11.65
N PRO A 25 11.46 -13.00 11.22
CA PRO A 25 12.44 -13.78 10.47
C PRO A 25 13.33 -14.64 11.37
N SER A 26 13.93 -15.68 10.79
CA SER A 26 15.13 -16.35 11.31
C SER A 26 16.41 -15.73 10.72
N GLN A 27 17.48 -15.65 11.51
CA GLN A 27 18.74 -14.97 11.15
C GLN A 27 19.52 -15.65 10.00
N SER A 28 19.22 -15.32 8.75
CA SER A 28 20.15 -15.48 7.63
C SER A 28 19.91 -14.41 6.56
N SER A 29 20.95 -13.64 6.25
CA SER A 29 20.88 -12.58 5.24
C SER A 29 20.91 -13.15 3.82
N THR A 30 20.06 -12.62 2.98
CA THR A 30 19.90 -12.87 1.55
C THR A 30 20.06 -11.55 0.78
N PHE A 31 20.16 -11.59 -0.54
CA PHE A 31 20.19 -10.34 -1.33
C PHE A 31 18.89 -9.52 -1.17
N LEU A 32 17.77 -10.16 -0.81
CA LEU A 32 16.49 -9.49 -0.59
C LEU A 32 16.56 -8.53 0.60
N ASP A 33 17.39 -8.81 1.61
CA ASP A 33 17.59 -7.90 2.75
C ASP A 33 18.22 -6.56 2.33
N ASP A 34 18.96 -6.54 1.22
CA ASP A 34 19.57 -5.33 0.67
C ASP A 34 18.63 -4.57 -0.29
N GLU A 35 17.55 -5.18 -0.76
CA GLU A 35 16.76 -4.69 -1.91
C GLU A 35 15.27 -4.51 -1.59
N ALA A 36 14.64 -5.53 -1.02
CA ALA A 36 13.19 -5.61 -0.87
C ALA A 36 12.69 -4.77 0.31
N GLY A 37 11.47 -4.26 0.18
CA GLY A 37 10.70 -3.62 1.24
C GLY A 37 9.50 -4.48 1.62
N ILE A 38 8.30 -3.90 1.51
CA ILE A 38 7.05 -4.63 1.68
C ILE A 38 6.93 -5.75 0.64
N SER A 39 6.64 -6.94 1.14
CA SER A 39 6.63 -8.16 0.36
C SER A 39 5.46 -9.06 0.76
N ILE A 40 5.00 -9.86 -0.21
CA ILE A 40 4.32 -11.12 0.08
C ILE A 40 5.16 -12.28 -0.39
N TYR A 41 4.98 -13.43 0.26
CA TYR A 41 5.68 -14.63 -0.14
C TYR A 41 4.86 -15.88 0.15
N THR A 42 5.21 -16.94 -0.56
CA THR A 42 4.59 -18.25 -0.45
C THR A 42 5.62 -19.32 -0.78
N ASP A 43 5.51 -20.45 -0.11
CA ASP A 43 6.16 -21.70 -0.52
C ASP A 43 5.11 -22.55 -1.23
N MET A 44 5.39 -22.90 -2.47
CA MET A 44 4.50 -23.71 -3.31
C MET A 44 4.54 -25.20 -2.93
N GLY A 45 5.49 -25.63 -2.09
CA GLY A 45 5.66 -27.02 -1.68
C GLY A 45 6.08 -27.96 -2.82
N GLN A 46 6.50 -27.40 -3.95
CA GLN A 46 6.93 -28.11 -5.14
C GLN A 46 8.01 -27.33 -5.89
N GLN A 47 8.80 -28.02 -6.70
CA GLN A 47 9.80 -27.37 -7.54
C GLN A 47 9.15 -26.52 -8.62
N LEU A 48 9.78 -25.37 -8.92
CA LEU A 48 9.30 -24.42 -9.92
C LEU A 48 10.20 -24.42 -11.16
N ASP A 49 9.59 -24.35 -12.33
CA ASP A 49 10.32 -24.20 -13.60
C ASP A 49 10.73 -22.73 -13.79
N LEU A 50 12.04 -22.47 -13.64
CA LEU A 50 12.59 -21.12 -13.78
C LEU A 50 12.53 -20.60 -15.23
N ASN A 51 12.55 -21.47 -16.24
CA ASN A 51 12.38 -21.03 -17.64
C ASN A 51 10.94 -20.59 -17.89
N GLN A 52 9.98 -21.27 -17.26
CA GLN A 52 8.58 -20.88 -17.31
C GLN A 52 8.34 -19.56 -16.57
N ALA A 53 8.86 -19.41 -15.35
CA ALA A 53 8.82 -18.14 -14.61
C ALA A 53 9.41 -16.99 -15.45
N LYS A 54 10.58 -17.21 -16.05
CA LYS A 54 11.28 -16.25 -16.92
C LYS A 54 10.42 -15.75 -18.07
N SER A 55 9.59 -16.61 -18.66
CA SER A 55 8.73 -16.23 -19.80
C SER A 55 7.68 -15.17 -19.46
N GLY A 56 7.37 -15.01 -18.16
CA GLY A 56 6.41 -14.04 -17.67
C GLY A 56 7.00 -12.75 -17.10
N LEU A 57 8.32 -12.69 -16.93
CA LEU A 57 8.99 -11.49 -16.45
C LEU A 57 9.13 -10.45 -17.56
N LYS A 58 8.86 -9.20 -17.23
CA LYS A 58 9.10 -8.05 -18.11
C LYS A 58 10.60 -7.73 -18.20
N THR A 59 11.29 -7.80 -17.07
CA THR A 59 12.74 -7.59 -16.99
C THR A 59 13.39 -8.76 -16.27
N ILE A 60 14.67 -9.00 -16.55
CA ILE A 60 15.47 -9.99 -15.83
C ILE A 60 16.62 -9.24 -15.20
N GLU A 61 16.63 -9.18 -13.88
CA GLU A 61 17.64 -8.48 -13.07
C GLU A 61 18.74 -9.43 -12.64
N LYS A 62 18.36 -10.67 -12.29
CA LYS A 62 19.31 -11.70 -11.88
C LYS A 62 18.79 -13.08 -12.28
N GLU A 63 19.67 -13.90 -12.83
CA GLU A 63 19.36 -15.27 -13.22
C GLU A 63 20.51 -16.19 -12.80
N THR A 64 20.16 -17.26 -12.11
CA THR A 64 21.09 -18.30 -11.66
C THR A 64 20.49 -19.68 -11.91
N SER A 65 21.23 -20.75 -11.63
CA SER A 65 20.68 -22.11 -11.68
C SER A 65 19.61 -22.39 -10.61
N ASN A 66 19.49 -21.54 -9.60
CA ASN A 66 18.63 -21.78 -8.43
C ASN A 66 17.47 -20.79 -8.32
N TYR A 67 17.60 -19.60 -8.88
CA TYR A 67 16.55 -18.60 -8.83
C TYR A 67 16.66 -17.58 -9.95
N ILE A 68 15.56 -16.88 -10.17
CA ILE A 68 15.45 -15.72 -11.06
C ILE A 68 14.81 -14.54 -10.31
N VAL A 69 15.23 -13.33 -10.64
CA VAL A 69 14.70 -12.07 -10.16
C VAL A 69 14.42 -11.16 -11.35
N GLY A 70 13.30 -10.47 -11.30
CA GLY A 70 12.97 -9.44 -12.27
C GLY A 70 11.63 -8.79 -11.95
N SER A 71 11.19 -7.87 -12.81
CA SER A 71 9.88 -7.24 -12.67
C SER A 71 8.79 -7.92 -13.48
N ILE A 72 7.55 -7.85 -13.00
CA ILE A 72 6.35 -8.25 -13.74
C ILE A 72 5.40 -7.06 -13.86
N SER A 73 4.73 -6.96 -15.02
CA SER A 73 3.70 -5.95 -15.20
C SER A 73 2.40 -6.35 -14.57
N LEU A 74 1.72 -5.37 -13.98
CA LEU A 74 0.41 -5.55 -13.39
C LEU A 74 -0.70 -5.19 -14.41
N PRO A 75 -1.74 -6.02 -14.57
CA PRO A 75 -2.82 -5.74 -15.51
C PRO A 75 -3.50 -4.40 -15.24
N ASN A 76 -3.71 -3.60 -16.30
CA ASN A 76 -4.39 -2.30 -16.26
C ASN A 76 -3.73 -1.24 -15.35
N LEU A 77 -2.47 -1.43 -14.95
CA LEU A 77 -1.70 -0.50 -14.16
C LEU A 77 -0.49 0.03 -14.95
N PRO A 78 -0.02 1.25 -14.66
CA PRO A 78 1.18 1.80 -15.31
C PRO A 78 2.44 1.05 -14.90
N GLU A 79 3.50 1.14 -15.71
CA GLU A 79 4.79 0.49 -15.41
C GLU A 79 5.41 0.94 -14.08
N SER A 80 5.07 2.13 -13.60
CA SER A 80 5.49 2.61 -12.28
C SER A 80 4.93 1.80 -11.12
N ASP A 81 3.90 0.97 -11.36
CA ASP A 81 3.31 0.07 -10.39
C ASP A 81 3.79 -1.38 -10.52
N ASP A 82 4.61 -1.70 -11.54
CA ASP A 82 5.24 -3.01 -11.70
C ASP A 82 5.91 -3.45 -10.39
N VAL A 83 5.79 -4.73 -10.07
CA VAL A 83 6.39 -5.32 -8.85
C VAL A 83 7.59 -6.17 -9.21
N HIS A 84 8.51 -6.33 -8.27
CA HIS A 84 9.62 -7.27 -8.39
C HIS A 84 9.18 -8.66 -7.91
N ILE A 85 9.71 -9.69 -8.56
CA ILE A 85 9.46 -11.08 -8.20
C ILE A 85 10.79 -11.82 -8.12
N PHE A 86 10.99 -12.53 -7.02
CA PHE A 86 12.00 -13.56 -6.86
C PHE A 86 11.31 -14.93 -6.90
N VAL A 87 11.82 -15.83 -7.76
CA VAL A 87 11.36 -17.22 -7.85
C VAL A 87 12.54 -18.15 -7.61
N HIS A 88 12.45 -19.01 -6.60
CA HIS A 88 13.43 -20.05 -6.32
C HIS A 88 12.94 -21.41 -6.84
N LYS A 89 13.85 -22.22 -7.39
CA LYS A 89 13.57 -23.56 -7.93
C LYS A 89 12.93 -24.52 -6.93
N ASP A 90 13.07 -24.26 -5.63
CA ASP A 90 12.59 -25.14 -4.55
C ASP A 90 11.16 -24.81 -4.09
N GLY A 91 10.48 -23.82 -4.69
CA GLY A 91 9.07 -23.53 -4.38
C GLY A 91 8.78 -22.12 -3.89
N TRP A 92 9.81 -21.36 -3.51
CA TRP A 92 9.62 -20.03 -2.96
C TRP A 92 9.34 -19.00 -4.04
N ILE A 93 8.27 -18.23 -3.86
CA ILE A 93 7.98 -17.01 -4.61
C ILE A 93 7.88 -15.85 -3.61
N VAL A 94 8.60 -14.76 -3.90
CA VAL A 94 8.52 -13.51 -3.16
C VAL A 94 8.17 -12.41 -4.15
N VAL A 95 7.09 -11.66 -3.88
CA VAL A 95 6.65 -10.52 -4.68
C VAL A 95 6.78 -9.28 -3.81
N TYR A 96 7.47 -8.26 -4.29
CA TYR A 96 7.87 -7.14 -3.44
C TYR A 96 7.94 -5.81 -4.21
N TYR A 97 7.82 -4.74 -3.44
CA TYR A 97 8.33 -3.43 -3.82
C TYR A 97 9.71 -3.21 -3.22
N LEU A 98 10.49 -2.32 -3.81
CA LEU A 98 11.83 -1.99 -3.32
C LEU A 98 11.74 -1.32 -1.95
N LYS A 99 12.79 -1.44 -1.12
CA LYS A 99 12.82 -0.88 0.25
C LYS A 99 12.65 0.64 0.34
N VAL A 100 12.78 1.36 -0.76
CA VAL A 100 12.58 2.81 -0.80
C VAL A 100 11.13 3.19 -1.11
N GLU A 101 10.31 2.22 -1.46
CA GLU A 101 8.93 2.43 -1.86
C GLU A 101 7.99 2.21 -0.67
N PRO A 102 7.02 3.11 -0.45
CA PRO A 102 6.18 3.08 0.73
C PRO A 102 5.16 1.92 0.71
N LEU A 103 4.78 1.43 1.90
CA LEU A 103 3.68 0.49 2.11
C LEU A 103 2.41 0.91 1.38
N SER A 104 2.04 2.19 1.47
CA SER A 104 0.80 2.72 0.86
C SER A 104 0.69 2.46 -0.65
N LYS A 105 1.81 2.18 -1.34
CA LYS A 105 1.83 1.84 -2.76
C LYS A 105 1.14 0.52 -3.08
N ILE A 106 1.04 -0.41 -2.13
CA ILE A 106 0.43 -1.74 -2.36
C ILE A 106 -1.08 -1.68 -2.61
N ILE A 107 -1.73 -0.55 -2.29
CA ILE A 107 -3.17 -0.36 -2.56
C ILE A 107 -3.40 -0.39 -4.07
N ASP A 108 -4.20 -1.35 -4.51
CA ASP A 108 -4.71 -1.39 -5.88
C ASP A 108 -6.03 -0.61 -5.96
N TRP A 109 -5.91 0.65 -6.34
CA TRP A 109 -7.05 1.53 -6.54
C TRP A 109 -7.96 1.15 -7.71
N ASN A 110 -7.50 0.32 -8.66
CA ASN A 110 -8.35 -0.14 -9.76
C ASN A 110 -9.31 -1.24 -9.30
N SER A 111 -8.90 -2.06 -8.34
CA SER A 111 -9.73 -3.12 -7.76
C SER A 111 -10.48 -2.70 -6.50
N TYR A 112 -10.14 -1.54 -5.91
CA TYR A 112 -10.84 -1.01 -4.75
C TYR A 112 -12.23 -0.49 -5.12
N SER A 113 -13.26 -0.98 -4.44
CA SER A 113 -14.66 -0.61 -4.67
C SER A 113 -15.36 -0.09 -3.40
N GLY A 114 -14.60 0.37 -2.40
CA GLY A 114 -15.08 0.64 -1.05
C GLY A 114 -15.11 -0.62 -0.17
N GLY A 115 -15.04 -0.43 1.14
CA GLY A 115 -15.01 -1.50 2.13
C GLY A 115 -13.61 -2.05 2.38
N GLN A 116 -13.57 -3.35 2.67
CA GLN A 116 -12.32 -4.05 2.94
C GLN A 116 -11.47 -4.16 1.66
N LEU A 117 -10.17 -3.92 1.77
CA LEU A 117 -9.21 -4.15 0.69
C LEU A 117 -9.03 -5.66 0.52
N THR A 118 -9.65 -6.21 -0.52
CA THR A 118 -9.62 -7.66 -0.79
C THR A 118 -8.40 -8.09 -1.58
N LYS A 119 -7.74 -7.16 -2.30
CA LYS A 119 -6.60 -7.44 -3.16
C LYS A 119 -5.60 -6.29 -3.20
N THR A 120 -4.32 -6.62 -3.10
CA THR A 120 -3.20 -5.67 -3.21
C THR A 120 -2.49 -5.83 -4.56
N LYS A 121 -1.69 -4.83 -4.95
CA LYS A 121 -0.81 -4.93 -6.12
C LYS A 121 0.21 -6.06 -6.01
N LEU A 122 0.70 -6.35 -4.79
CA LEU A 122 1.56 -7.50 -4.54
C LEU A 122 0.82 -8.82 -4.83
N GLN A 123 -0.43 -8.94 -4.39
CA GLN A 123 -1.26 -10.11 -4.69
C GLN A 123 -1.52 -10.27 -6.19
N LEU A 124 -1.73 -9.16 -6.92
CA LEU A 124 -1.82 -9.21 -8.38
C LEU A 124 -0.55 -9.78 -9.02
N GLY A 125 0.64 -9.33 -8.61
CA GLY A 125 1.90 -9.86 -9.13
C GLY A 125 2.08 -11.35 -8.83
N LEU A 126 1.68 -11.81 -7.64
CA LEU A 126 1.71 -13.24 -7.31
C LEU A 126 0.74 -14.04 -8.18
N ASP A 127 -0.47 -13.52 -8.41
CA ASP A 127 -1.47 -14.18 -9.26
C ASP A 127 -0.97 -14.29 -10.70
N GLU A 128 -0.36 -13.25 -11.27
CA GLU A 128 0.24 -13.28 -12.60
C GLU A 128 1.32 -14.36 -12.70
N MET A 129 2.30 -14.36 -11.77
CA MET A 129 3.36 -15.37 -11.76
C MET A 129 2.82 -16.79 -11.54
N SER A 130 1.79 -16.94 -10.70
CA SER A 130 1.14 -18.23 -10.46
C SER A 130 0.43 -18.75 -11.71
N ASN A 131 -0.24 -17.87 -12.46
CA ASN A 131 -0.85 -18.20 -13.75
C ASN A 131 0.20 -18.64 -14.77
N ILE A 132 1.33 -17.94 -14.87
CA ILE A 132 2.45 -18.28 -15.74
C ILE A 132 2.98 -19.68 -15.42
N LEU A 133 3.09 -20.02 -14.13
CA LEU A 133 3.59 -21.31 -13.65
C LEU A 133 2.52 -22.42 -13.62
N PHE A 134 1.26 -22.11 -13.90
CA PHE A 134 0.10 -23.01 -13.74
C PHE A 134 -0.02 -23.62 -12.33
N ILE A 135 0.19 -22.79 -11.31
CA ILE A 135 0.12 -23.17 -9.89
C ILE A 135 -0.87 -22.29 -9.14
N ILE A 136 -1.31 -22.76 -7.96
CA ILE A 136 -2.22 -22.01 -7.08
C ILE A 136 -1.51 -21.86 -5.72
N PRO A 137 -1.29 -20.62 -5.22
CA PRO A 137 -0.73 -20.40 -3.90
C PRO A 137 -1.63 -20.99 -2.82
N SER A 138 -1.04 -21.68 -1.83
CA SER A 138 -1.80 -22.27 -0.73
C SER A 138 -1.90 -21.34 0.49
N ILE A 139 -0.79 -20.70 0.85
CA ILE A 139 -0.68 -19.79 2.00
C ILE A 139 0.22 -18.62 1.60
N VAL A 140 -0.36 -17.43 1.54
CA VAL A 140 0.37 -16.18 1.28
C VAL A 140 0.58 -15.45 2.60
N LYS A 141 1.82 -14.98 2.83
CA LYS A 141 2.19 -14.27 4.05
C LYS A 141 2.88 -12.96 3.69
N TYR A 142 2.74 -11.97 4.56
CA TYR A 142 3.42 -10.70 4.40
C TYR A 142 4.75 -10.69 5.16
N TYR A 143 5.72 -9.93 4.64
CA TYR A 143 6.97 -9.60 5.33
C TYR A 143 7.49 -8.23 4.89
N HIS A 144 8.21 -7.53 5.76
CA HIS A 144 8.89 -6.29 5.42
C HIS A 144 10.39 -6.41 5.68
N PHE A 145 11.18 -6.55 4.61
CA PHE A 145 12.63 -6.79 4.73
C PHE A 145 13.37 -5.64 5.41
N GLN A 146 12.95 -4.39 5.19
CA GLN A 146 13.56 -3.23 5.87
C GLN A 146 13.20 -3.14 7.37
N TYR A 147 12.07 -3.71 7.78
CA TYR A 147 11.53 -3.61 9.14
C TYR A 147 11.25 -5.02 9.71
N PRO A 148 12.29 -5.84 9.90
CA PRO A 148 12.14 -7.26 10.27
C PRO A 148 11.48 -7.49 11.64
N LEU A 149 11.40 -6.45 12.47
CA LEU A 149 10.75 -6.50 13.78
C LEU A 149 9.25 -6.18 13.73
N ALA A 150 8.77 -5.59 12.63
CA ALA A 150 7.34 -5.33 12.48
C ALA A 150 6.56 -6.65 12.42
N ASP A 151 5.46 -6.72 13.16
CA ASP A 151 4.53 -7.84 13.13
C ASP A 151 3.16 -7.46 12.57
N LYS A 152 2.91 -6.15 12.40
CA LYS A 152 1.65 -5.63 11.87
C LYS A 152 1.86 -4.47 10.91
N SER A 153 0.91 -4.34 9.99
CA SER A 153 0.65 -3.11 9.27
C SER A 153 -0.83 -2.81 9.20
N MET A 154 -1.13 -1.54 8.97
CA MET A 154 -2.48 -1.03 8.85
C MET A 154 -2.58 -0.15 7.62
N LEU A 155 -3.59 -0.40 6.80
CA LEU A 155 -4.02 0.47 5.72
C LEU A 155 -5.39 1.05 6.06
N ILE A 156 -5.52 2.36 5.91
CA ILE A 156 -6.77 3.09 6.09
C ILE A 156 -7.04 3.85 4.80
N ILE A 157 -8.25 3.76 4.27
CA ILE A 157 -8.63 4.33 2.98
C ILE A 157 -9.83 5.24 3.17
N GLU A 158 -9.84 6.36 2.44
CA GLU A 158 -10.97 7.28 2.36
C GLU A 158 -11.19 7.73 0.91
N VAL A 159 -12.46 7.87 0.53
CA VAL A 159 -12.88 8.18 -0.84
C VAL A 159 -13.97 9.25 -0.85
N GLN A 160 -13.60 10.44 -1.29
CA GLN A 160 -14.56 11.50 -1.58
C GLN A 160 -15.00 11.45 -3.05
N ASN A 161 -16.28 11.19 -3.29
CA ASN A 161 -16.90 11.21 -4.63
C ASN A 161 -17.70 12.49 -4.87
N GLY A 162 -17.45 13.16 -5.99
CA GLY A 162 -18.01 14.48 -6.27
C GLY A 162 -17.34 15.59 -5.46
N GLY A 163 -17.86 16.81 -5.56
CA GLY A 163 -17.34 17.95 -4.79
C GLY A 163 -17.72 17.85 -3.31
N GLY A 164 -16.76 18.10 -2.42
CA GLY A 164 -16.95 17.97 -0.97
C GLY A 164 -15.69 17.47 -0.28
N THR A 165 -15.85 17.13 0.99
CA THR A 165 -14.83 16.53 1.84
C THR A 165 -15.40 15.25 2.43
N ASP A 166 -14.60 14.18 2.39
CA ASP A 166 -14.78 13.02 3.25
C ASP A 166 -13.55 12.87 4.15
N SER A 167 -13.72 12.28 5.32
CA SER A 167 -12.68 12.30 6.34
C SER A 167 -12.82 11.22 7.37
N PHE A 168 -11.67 10.78 7.89
CA PHE A 168 -11.56 9.92 9.06
C PHE A 168 -10.58 10.52 10.07
N ASN A 169 -10.78 10.19 11.35
CA ASN A 169 -9.86 10.45 12.43
C ASN A 169 -9.03 9.19 12.72
N ILE A 170 -7.75 9.40 12.98
CA ILE A 170 -6.81 8.36 13.38
C ILE A 170 -6.01 8.82 14.60
N LYS A 171 -5.84 7.93 15.57
CA LYS A 171 -4.85 8.09 16.63
C LYS A 171 -3.94 6.87 16.65
N ILE A 172 -2.63 7.12 16.52
CA ILE A 172 -1.62 6.07 16.69
C ILE A 172 -1.27 6.00 18.18
N PRO A 173 -1.47 4.87 18.87
CA PRO A 173 -1.02 4.73 20.25
C PRO A 173 0.49 4.90 20.40
N GLY A 174 0.93 5.60 21.45
CA GLY A 174 2.35 5.87 21.71
C GLY A 174 3.15 4.68 22.25
N ASP A 175 2.48 3.58 22.59
CA ASP A 175 3.10 2.31 22.98
C ASP A 175 3.47 1.41 21.80
N LEU A 176 3.02 1.73 20.58
CA LEU A 176 3.45 1.04 19.36
C LEU A 176 4.84 1.49 18.92
N ILE A 177 5.67 0.53 18.51
CA ILE A 177 6.92 0.85 17.81
C ILE A 177 6.58 1.02 16.33
N VAL A 178 6.45 2.27 15.88
CA VAL A 178 6.12 2.59 14.48
C VAL A 178 7.38 2.75 13.65
N PHE A 179 7.55 1.88 12.64
CA PHE A 179 8.66 1.90 11.71
C PHE A 179 8.41 2.80 10.50
N GLU A 180 7.17 2.81 10.00
CA GLU A 180 6.79 3.59 8.83
C GLU A 180 5.41 4.23 8.98
N ARG A 181 5.29 5.44 8.44
CA ARG A 181 4.03 6.12 8.12
C ARG A 181 4.11 6.54 6.67
N SER A 182 3.20 6.08 5.84
CA SER A 182 3.16 6.40 4.43
C SER A 182 1.77 6.77 3.98
N TRP A 183 1.68 7.32 2.78
CA TRP A 183 0.47 7.93 2.26
C TRP A 183 0.34 7.67 0.76
N THR A 184 -0.89 7.57 0.26
CA THR A 184 -1.21 7.45 -1.17
C THR A 184 -2.37 8.40 -1.50
N HIS A 185 -2.36 8.99 -2.69
CA HIS A 185 -3.41 9.87 -3.17
C HIS A 185 -3.63 9.64 -4.66
N ARG A 186 -4.83 9.19 -5.02
CA ARG A 186 -5.26 9.00 -6.40
C ARG A 186 -6.43 9.93 -6.71
N ALA A 187 -6.35 10.58 -7.87
CA ALA A 187 -7.41 11.44 -8.34
C ALA A 187 -7.36 11.66 -9.86
N GLY A 188 -8.48 12.08 -10.43
CA GLY A 188 -8.52 12.59 -11.80
C GLY A 188 -8.93 11.55 -12.83
N PRO A 189 -9.32 11.99 -14.05
CA PRO A 189 -9.70 11.08 -15.14
C PRO A 189 -8.51 10.22 -15.63
N ASN A 190 -7.28 10.72 -15.43
CA ASN A 190 -6.04 10.03 -15.79
C ASN A 190 -5.52 9.15 -14.64
N LEU A 191 -6.29 9.00 -13.55
CA LEU A 191 -5.95 8.14 -12.42
C LEU A 191 -4.56 8.43 -11.84
N LEU A 192 -4.20 9.72 -11.77
CA LEU A 192 -2.90 10.15 -11.25
C LEU A 192 -2.78 9.68 -9.81
N THR A 193 -1.77 8.87 -9.54
CA THR A 193 -1.53 8.28 -8.22
C THR A 193 -0.15 8.72 -7.73
N TYR A 194 -0.12 9.29 -6.54
CA TYR A 194 1.11 9.67 -5.85
C TYR A 194 1.20 8.94 -4.52
N THR A 195 2.41 8.63 -4.10
CA THR A 195 2.70 8.01 -2.81
C THR A 195 3.87 8.73 -2.15
N GLY A 196 3.99 8.58 -0.84
CA GLY A 196 5.12 9.14 -0.10
C GLY A 196 5.12 8.74 1.37
N MET A 197 6.13 9.24 2.09
CA MET A 197 6.28 9.06 3.53
C MET A 197 5.67 10.24 4.27
N LEU A 198 5.11 9.98 5.45
CA LEU A 198 4.72 11.00 6.43
C LEU A 198 5.83 11.15 7.47
N THR A 199 6.06 12.39 7.88
CA THR A 199 6.95 12.69 9.00
C THR A 199 6.25 12.41 10.33
N PHE A 200 7.04 12.26 11.40
CA PHE A 200 6.51 12.13 12.76
C PHE A 200 5.56 13.27 13.14
N ALA A 201 5.85 14.50 12.72
CA ALA A 201 5.03 15.66 13.03
C ALA A 201 3.68 15.68 12.30
N GLN A 202 3.57 15.00 11.16
CA GLN A 202 2.32 14.91 10.38
C GLN A 202 1.37 13.84 10.90
N LEU A 203 1.86 12.89 11.72
CA LEU A 203 1.06 11.82 12.29
C LEU A 203 1.72 11.36 13.61
N ASN A 204 1.57 12.20 14.62
CA ASN A 204 2.17 12.10 15.93
C ASN A 204 1.40 11.08 16.80
N PRO A 205 2.07 10.19 17.54
CA PRO A 205 1.41 9.32 18.50
C PRO A 205 0.59 10.08 19.56
N ASP A 206 -0.41 9.38 20.10
CA ASP A 206 -1.32 9.80 21.18
C ASP A 206 -2.17 11.05 20.89
N ILE A 207 -2.18 11.51 19.65
CA ILE A 207 -3.00 12.63 19.18
C ILE A 207 -3.95 12.12 18.10
N PHE A 208 -5.19 12.61 18.14
CA PHE A 208 -6.12 12.41 17.02
C PHE A 208 -5.75 13.35 15.89
N HIS A 209 -5.56 12.77 14.71
CA HIS A 209 -5.35 13.45 13.45
C HIS A 209 -6.59 13.28 12.58
N THR A 210 -7.04 14.36 11.94
CA THR A 210 -8.11 14.31 10.95
C THR A 210 -7.49 14.23 9.56
N VAL A 211 -7.76 13.13 8.85
CA VAL A 211 -7.33 12.88 7.48
C VAL A 211 -8.51 13.15 6.55
N GLU A 212 -8.28 13.96 5.52
CA GLU A 212 -9.35 14.39 4.61
C GLU A 212 -9.00 14.10 3.14
N ALA A 213 -9.96 13.55 2.42
CA ALA A 213 -10.04 13.53 0.96
C ALA A 213 -10.93 14.69 0.52
N TYR A 214 -10.37 15.67 -0.20
CA TYR A 214 -11.09 16.90 -0.54
C TYR A 214 -11.11 17.18 -2.04
N VAL A 215 -12.30 17.30 -2.61
CA VAL A 215 -12.52 17.65 -4.02
C VAL A 215 -13.19 19.02 -4.11
N TYR A 216 -12.61 19.92 -4.90
CA TYR A 216 -13.17 21.26 -5.10
C TYR A 216 -12.99 21.76 -6.53
N SER A 217 -13.76 22.80 -6.85
CA SER A 217 -13.73 23.45 -8.16
C SER A 217 -13.33 24.91 -8.06
N THR A 218 -12.57 25.41 -9.03
CA THR A 218 -12.22 26.83 -9.18
C THR A 218 -12.48 27.34 -10.60
N GLY A 219 -12.39 28.65 -10.80
CA GLY A 219 -12.65 29.31 -12.07
C GLY A 219 -14.14 29.56 -12.36
N THR A 220 -14.41 30.27 -13.45
CA THR A 220 -15.78 30.63 -13.86
C THR A 220 -16.58 29.35 -14.13
N TRP A 221 -17.73 29.18 -13.47
CA TRP A 221 -18.55 27.95 -13.56
C TRP A 221 -17.87 26.68 -13.02
N GLY A 222 -16.80 26.81 -12.22
CA GLY A 222 -16.12 25.66 -11.61
C GLY A 222 -15.40 24.78 -12.62
N THR A 223 -14.80 25.38 -13.65
CA THR A 223 -14.16 24.64 -14.75
C THR A 223 -12.97 23.80 -14.28
N TYR A 224 -12.17 24.28 -13.32
CA TYR A 224 -10.97 23.57 -12.88
C TYR A 224 -11.29 22.73 -11.66
N LYS A 225 -11.04 21.43 -11.72
CA LYS A 225 -11.26 20.53 -10.60
C LYS A 225 -9.94 20.17 -9.95
N HIS A 226 -9.97 20.00 -8.64
CA HIS A 226 -8.80 19.75 -7.82
C HIS A 226 -9.10 18.70 -6.76
N SER A 227 -8.07 17.95 -6.39
CA SER A 227 -8.10 16.96 -5.31
C SER A 227 -7.00 17.26 -4.32
N LYS A 228 -7.29 17.28 -3.02
CA LYS A 228 -6.31 17.45 -1.95
C LYS A 228 -6.41 16.32 -0.96
N PHE A 229 -5.23 15.87 -0.54
CA PHE A 229 -5.05 15.08 0.66
C PHE A 229 -4.57 16.01 1.76
N ILE A 230 -5.32 16.07 2.85
CA ILE A 230 -5.07 16.95 3.99
C ILE A 230 -4.95 16.12 5.27
N ILE A 231 -4.04 16.52 6.15
CA ILE A 231 -3.98 16.04 7.54
C ILE A 231 -3.93 17.26 8.45
N ASP A 232 -4.88 17.37 9.39
CA ASP A 232 -5.01 18.49 10.34
C ASP A 232 -5.01 19.87 9.65
N GLY A 233 -5.70 19.99 8.52
CA GLY A 233 -5.73 21.21 7.72
C GLY A 233 -4.46 21.49 6.90
N ILE A 234 -3.40 20.67 7.02
CA ILE A 234 -2.18 20.77 6.23
C ILE A 234 -2.29 19.92 4.98
N THR A 235 -2.14 20.54 3.80
CA THR A 235 -2.14 19.81 2.52
C THR A 235 -0.87 18.96 2.40
N ILE A 236 -1.04 17.64 2.36
CA ILE A 236 0.03 16.66 2.13
C ILE A 236 0.33 16.53 0.64
N ASN A 237 -0.73 16.47 -0.18
CA ASN A 237 -0.61 16.39 -1.62
C ASN A 237 -1.77 17.10 -2.33
N HIS A 238 -1.51 17.66 -3.51
CA HIS A 238 -2.51 18.35 -4.34
C HIS A 238 -2.39 17.88 -5.78
N ILE A 239 -3.51 17.41 -6.34
CA ILE A 239 -3.62 17.00 -7.74
C ILE A 239 -4.51 18.00 -8.46
N ASN A 240 -4.01 18.52 -9.58
CA ASN A 240 -4.75 19.36 -10.51
C ASN A 240 -4.63 18.76 -11.92
N ALA A 241 -5.75 18.33 -12.49
CA ALA A 241 -5.81 17.79 -13.85
C ALA A 241 -6.55 18.72 -14.83
N GLY A 242 -6.69 20.00 -14.50
CA GLY A 242 -7.23 21.01 -15.40
C GLY A 242 -8.76 20.96 -15.52
N GLN A 243 -9.29 21.26 -16.71
CA GLN A 243 -10.72 21.43 -16.95
C GLN A 243 -11.54 20.12 -16.89
N ILE A 244 -10.88 18.99 -17.13
CA ILE A 244 -11.45 17.64 -16.98
C ILE A 244 -10.97 17.07 -15.63
N GLY A 245 -10.68 17.92 -14.63
CA GLY A 245 -9.98 17.50 -13.43
C GLY A 245 -10.74 16.47 -12.56
N PRO A 246 -10.18 16.09 -11.40
CA PRO A 246 -10.76 15.10 -10.51
C PRO A 246 -12.22 15.38 -10.13
N ILE A 247 -13.05 14.36 -10.31
CA ILE A 247 -14.39 14.29 -9.73
C ILE A 247 -14.42 13.41 -8.47
N PHE A 248 -13.27 12.89 -8.06
CA PHE A 248 -13.09 12.08 -6.86
C PHE A 248 -11.69 12.33 -6.27
N SER A 249 -11.53 12.02 -4.99
CA SER A 249 -10.28 12.00 -4.25
C SER A 249 -10.22 10.70 -3.46
N GLU A 250 -9.23 9.86 -3.74
CA GLU A 250 -8.95 8.63 -3.00
C GLU A 250 -7.66 8.82 -2.24
N VAL A 251 -7.69 8.73 -0.91
CA VAL A 251 -6.51 8.87 -0.06
C VAL A 251 -6.34 7.64 0.80
N GLY A 252 -5.10 7.29 1.10
CA GLY A 252 -4.79 6.17 1.98
C GLY A 252 -3.60 6.46 2.87
N ILE A 253 -3.65 5.93 4.08
CA ILE A 253 -2.57 5.94 5.07
C ILE A 253 -2.09 4.51 5.25
N GLY A 254 -0.77 4.31 5.22
CA GLY A 254 -0.10 3.05 5.57
C GLY A 254 0.74 3.22 6.82
N ILE A 255 0.66 2.28 7.75
CA ILE A 255 1.48 2.27 8.98
C ILE A 255 2.07 0.87 9.13
N ILE A 256 3.37 0.80 9.39
CA ILE A 256 4.08 -0.45 9.78
C ILE A 256 4.52 -0.31 11.23
N TYR A 257 4.18 -1.29 12.06
CA TYR A 257 4.46 -1.23 13.48
C TYR A 257 4.68 -2.61 14.11
N GLU A 258 5.20 -2.60 15.34
CA GLU A 258 5.24 -3.74 16.25
C GLU A 258 4.38 -3.43 17.48
N GLU A 259 3.54 -4.38 17.89
CA GLU A 259 2.87 -4.37 19.18
C GLU A 259 3.80 -4.89 20.28
N VAL A 260 3.85 -4.16 21.41
CA VAL A 260 4.72 -4.45 22.56
C VAL A 260 3.96 -5.13 23.68
#